data_AF-A0A2W6EJ09-F1
#
_entry.id   AF-A0A2W6EJ09-F1
#
_cell.length_a   1.000
_cell.length_b   1.000
_cell.length_c   1.000
_cell.angle_alpha   90.00
_cell.angle_beta   90.00
_cell.angle_gamma   90.00
#
_symmetry.space_group_name_H-M   'P 1'
#
loop_
_entity.id
_entity.type
_entity.pdbx_description
1 polymer ?
#
loop_
_entity_poly.entity_id
_entity_poly.type
_entity_poly.pdbx_seq_one_letter_code
_entity_poly.pdbx_strand_id
1 'polypeptide(L)'
;MGAVVHTSAEDIKGPIRLRLRGDDSDEAFSLVDEVIPPGYGPPLHVHLSFAEGFYVLECQLTFQLGDDIVSGAAGTWIYVPKDVPLLDPG
;
A
#
# COMPACT_ATOMS: atom_id res chain seq x y z
N MET A 1 -14.87 -3.91 12.84
CA MET A 1 -14.36 -2.53 13.02
C MET A 1 -13.74 -2.16 11.69
N GLY A 2 -14.31 -1.19 10.96
CA GLY A 2 -13.82 -0.81 9.63
C GLY A 2 -13.56 0.68 9.63
N ALA A 3 -12.29 1.07 9.49
CA ALA A 3 -11.94 2.44 9.14
C ALA A 3 -11.89 2.51 7.61
N VAL A 4 -12.77 3.29 7.01
CA VAL A 4 -12.59 3.73 5.63
C VAL A 4 -11.87 5.05 5.72
N VAL A 5 -10.58 5.06 5.42
CA VAL A 5 -9.86 6.32 5.24
C VAL A 5 -9.91 6.67 3.76
N HIS A 6 -10.49 7.82 3.47
CA HIS A 6 -10.55 8.38 2.14
C HIS A 6 -9.55 9.54 2.09
N THR A 7 -8.50 9.38 1.30
CA THR A 7 -7.58 10.46 0.97
C THR A 7 -7.80 10.79 -0.50
N SER A 8 -8.08 12.05 -0.80
CA SER A 8 -8.23 12.49 -2.18
C SER A 8 -6.85 12.69 -2.80
N ALA A 9 -6.71 12.52 -4.11
CA ALA A 9 -5.41 12.69 -4.78
C ALA A 9 -4.82 14.10 -4.58
N GLU A 10 -5.67 15.12 -4.43
CA GLU A 10 -5.27 16.50 -4.10
C GLU A 10 -4.68 16.66 -2.68
N ASP A 11 -4.96 15.71 -1.78
CA ASP A 11 -4.40 15.65 -0.43
C ASP A 11 -3.00 15.00 -0.39
N ILE A 12 -2.59 14.30 -1.46
CA ILE A 12 -1.29 13.65 -1.55
C ILE A 12 -0.25 14.68 -2.00
N LYS A 13 0.40 15.32 -1.02
CA LYS A 13 1.54 16.22 -1.26
C LYS A 13 2.81 15.65 -0.63
N GLY A 14 3.79 15.30 -1.47
CA GLY A 14 5.09 14.73 -1.07
C GLY A 14 5.17 13.22 -1.31
N PRO A 15 6.38 12.63 -1.26
CA PRO A 15 6.59 11.24 -1.67
C PRO A 15 5.90 10.25 -0.74
N ILE A 16 6.04 10.38 0.58
CA ILE A 16 5.40 9.50 1.59
C ILE A 16 4.86 10.36 2.73
N ARG A 17 3.65 10.09 3.20
CA ARG A 17 3.02 10.74 4.36
C ARG A 17 2.30 9.74 5.25
N LEU A 18 2.75 9.64 6.50
CA LEU A 18 2.05 8.88 7.53
C LEU A 18 0.79 9.65 7.99
N ARG A 19 -0.38 9.05 7.79
CA ARG A 19 -1.70 9.59 8.18
C ARG A 19 -2.15 9.13 9.57
N LEU A 20 -1.84 7.88 9.93
CA LEU A 20 -2.16 7.28 11.23
C LEU A 20 -1.03 6.34 11.64
N ARG A 21 -0.53 6.49 12.86
CA ARG A 21 0.45 5.57 13.46
C ARG A 21 -0.24 4.35 14.05
N GLY A 22 0.51 3.25 14.20
CA GLY A 22 0.04 2.06 14.94
C GLY A 22 -0.38 2.40 16.36
N ASP A 23 0.45 3.15 17.10
CA ASP A 23 0.15 3.57 18.47
C ASP A 23 -1.14 4.40 18.59
N ASP A 24 -1.51 5.14 17.53
CA ASP A 24 -2.75 5.94 17.48
C ASP A 24 -4.00 5.08 17.15
N SER A 25 -3.80 3.79 16.82
CA SER A 25 -4.85 2.83 16.46
C SER A 25 -4.87 1.60 17.36
N ASP A 26 -4.27 1.66 18.55
CA ASP A 26 -4.08 0.50 19.44
C ASP A 26 -3.39 -0.68 18.73
N GLU A 27 -2.38 -0.38 17.90
CA GLU A 27 -1.63 -1.32 17.05
C GLU A 27 -2.48 -2.04 15.99
N ALA A 28 -3.68 -1.57 15.69
CA ALA A 28 -4.57 -2.23 14.73
C ALA A 28 -4.10 -2.07 13.28
N PHE A 29 -3.66 -0.88 12.89
CA PHE A 29 -3.11 -0.59 11.57
C PHE A 29 -2.35 0.75 11.55
N SER A 30 -1.47 0.92 10.56
CA SER A 30 -0.97 2.23 10.15
C SER A 30 -1.55 2.60 8.81
N LEU A 31 -1.63 3.90 8.53
CA LEU A 31 -2.04 4.40 7.22
C LEU A 31 -1.01 5.36 6.66
N VAL A 32 -0.60 5.10 5.43
CA VAL A 32 0.35 5.90 4.68
C VAL A 32 -0.30 6.31 3.36
N ASP A 33 -0.13 7.56 2.97
CA ASP A 33 -0.34 8.02 1.61
C ASP A 33 1.02 8.15 0.93
N GLU A 34 1.16 7.59 -0.26
CA GLU A 34 2.42 7.59 -1.00
C GLU A 34 2.18 7.91 -2.48
N VAL A 35 3.09 8.70 -3.07
CA VAL A 35 3.24 8.83 -4.51
C VAL A 35 4.45 8.02 -4.93
N ILE A 36 4.19 6.95 -5.66
CA ILE A 36 5.22 6.04 -6.17
C ILE A 36 5.54 6.45 -7.62
N PRO A 37 6.75 6.97 -7.92
CA PRO A 37 7.14 7.24 -9.29
C PRO A 37 7.31 5.92 -10.07
N PRO A 38 7.07 5.90 -11.39
CA PRO A 38 7.31 4.70 -12.20
C PRO A 38 8.73 4.18 -12.06
N GLY A 39 8.90 2.87 -11.86
CA GLY A 39 10.17 2.21 -11.65
C GLY A 39 10.74 2.31 -10.24
N TYR A 40 10.01 2.90 -9.28
CA TYR A 40 10.39 2.98 -7.87
C TYR A 40 9.48 2.11 -7.01
N GLY A 41 10.07 1.30 -6.16
CA GLY A 41 9.37 0.57 -5.12
C GLY A 41 10.38 -0.11 -4.20
N PRO A 42 9.97 -0.61 -3.04
CA PRO A 42 10.86 -1.43 -2.22
C PRO A 42 11.35 -2.67 -2.99
N PRO A 43 12.59 -3.13 -2.74
CA PRO A 43 13.03 -4.43 -3.28
C PRO A 43 12.13 -5.55 -2.75
N LEU A 44 12.20 -6.73 -3.38
CA LEU A 44 11.43 -7.91 -2.96
C LEU A 44 11.62 -8.18 -1.45
N HIS A 45 10.53 -8.20 -0.69
CA HIS A 45 10.54 -8.37 0.76
C HIS A 45 9.29 -9.14 1.25
N VAL A 46 9.25 -9.47 2.55
CA VAL A 46 8.15 -10.20 3.19
C VAL A 46 7.78 -9.51 4.51
N HIS A 47 6.49 -9.28 4.74
CA HIS A 47 5.98 -8.84 6.03
C HIS A 47 5.61 -10.04 6.91
N LEU A 48 6.33 -10.21 8.02
CA LEU A 48 6.16 -11.35 8.95
C LEU A 48 5.16 -11.07 10.08
N SER A 49 4.93 -9.80 10.41
CA SER A 49 4.12 -9.38 11.55
C SER A 49 2.76 -8.78 11.16
N PHE A 50 2.56 -8.44 9.88
CA PHE A 50 1.34 -7.81 9.40
C PHE A 50 1.04 -8.19 7.95
N ALA A 51 -0.22 -8.00 7.58
CA ALA A 51 -0.66 -7.99 6.19
C ALA A 51 -0.72 -6.53 5.70
N GLU A 52 -0.55 -6.33 4.41
CA GLU A 52 -0.52 -4.99 3.81
C GLU A 52 -1.67 -4.83 2.80
N GLY A 53 -2.19 -3.62 2.67
CA GLY A 53 -3.27 -3.31 1.75
C GLY A 53 -2.97 -2.02 0.99
N PHE A 54 -3.21 -2.04 -0.32
CA PHE A 54 -3.05 -0.90 -1.20
C PHE A 54 -4.39 -0.52 -1.80
N TYR A 55 -4.76 0.76 -1.68
CA TYR A 55 -5.85 1.33 -2.43
C TYR A 55 -5.29 2.30 -3.47
N VAL A 56 -5.53 1.99 -4.74
CA VAL A 56 -4.97 2.79 -5.84
C VAL A 56 -5.84 4.03 -6.01
N LEU A 57 -5.28 5.20 -5.72
CA LEU A 57 -6.00 6.48 -5.86
C LEU A 57 -5.97 7.00 -7.29
N GLU A 58 -4.82 6.91 -7.95
CA GLU A 58 -4.62 7.34 -9.33
C GLU A 58 -3.72 6.36 -10.09
N CYS A 59 -3.72 6.46 -11.43
CA CYS A 59 -2.90 5.63 -12.32
C CYS A 59 -3.15 4.11 -12.12
N GLN A 60 -2.09 3.31 -12.26
CA GLN A 60 -2.10 1.86 -12.10
C GLN A 60 -0.84 1.45 -11.36
N LEU A 61 -1.00 0.58 -10.35
CA LEU A 61 0.11 -0.11 -9.69
C LEU A 61 0.13 -1.57 -10.13
N THR A 62 1.32 -2.15 -10.17
CA THR A 62 1.54 -3.57 -10.47
C THR A 62 2.46 -4.13 -9.41
N PHE A 63 2.09 -5.23 -8.80
CA PHE A 63 2.89 -5.92 -7.79
C PHE A 63 3.19 -7.34 -8.24
N GLN A 64 4.31 -7.87 -7.80
CA GLN A 64 4.53 -9.31 -7.74
C GLN A 64 4.23 -9.80 -6.32
N LEU A 65 3.28 -10.74 -6.21
CA LEU A 65 2.85 -11.38 -4.97
C LEU A 65 3.20 -12.87 -5.05
N GLY A 66 4.30 -13.29 -4.42
CA GLY A 66 4.87 -14.62 -4.62
C GLY A 66 5.22 -14.84 -6.09
N ASP A 67 4.53 -15.77 -6.74
CA ASP A 67 4.71 -16.10 -8.17
C ASP A 67 3.72 -15.36 -9.08
N ASP A 68 2.72 -14.67 -8.52
CA ASP A 68 1.66 -14.00 -9.27
C ASP A 68 1.98 -12.52 -9.52
N ILE A 69 1.56 -12.01 -10.68
CA ILE A 69 1.56 -10.57 -10.98
C ILE A 69 0.14 -10.03 -10.86
N VAL A 70 -0.04 -9.02 -10.04
CA VAL A 70 -1.33 -8.37 -9.78
C VAL A 70 -1.24 -6.90 -10.12
N SER A 71 -2.16 -6.41 -10.95
CA SER A 71 -2.26 -4.98 -11.27
C SER A 71 -3.62 -4.42 -10.84
N GLY A 72 -3.63 -3.17 -10.39
CA GLY A 72 -4.85 -2.45 -10.04
C GLY A 72 -4.78 -1.01 -10.55
N ALA A 73 -5.82 -0.58 -11.25
CA ALA A 73 -6.01 0.83 -11.61
C ALA A 73 -6.71 1.59 -10.47
N ALA A 74 -6.83 2.92 -10.60
CA ALA A 74 -7.58 3.77 -9.67
C ALA A 74 -8.92 3.16 -9.26
N GLY A 75 -9.19 3.12 -7.94
CA GLY A 75 -10.36 2.48 -7.34
C GLY A 75 -10.20 1.00 -7.00
N THR A 76 -9.04 0.40 -7.28
CA THR A 76 -8.77 -1.01 -6.95
C THR A 76 -8.21 -1.16 -5.54
N TRP A 77 -8.66 -2.19 -4.84
CA TRP A 77 -8.05 -2.66 -3.59
C TRP A 77 -7.18 -3.89 -3.86
N ILE A 78 -5.95 -3.88 -3.37
CA ILE A 78 -5.01 -5.01 -3.42
C ILE A 78 -4.65 -5.37 -1.99
N TYR A 79 -4.78 -6.64 -1.62
CA TYR A 79 -4.46 -7.14 -0.28
C TYR A 79 -3.33 -8.16 -0.38
N VAL A 80 -2.28 -7.95 0.40
CA VAL A 80 -1.11 -8.81 0.51
C VAL A 80 -1.15 -9.48 1.88
N PRO A 81 -1.45 -10.79 1.95
CA PRO A 81 -1.40 -11.52 3.19
C PRO A 81 0.00 -11.49 3.81
N LYS A 82 0.08 -11.64 5.14
CA LYS A 82 1.34 -11.88 5.83
C LYS A 82 2.06 -13.10 5.23
N ASP A 83 3.39 -13.12 5.35
CA ASP A 83 4.26 -14.19 4.88
C ASP A 83 4.30 -14.40 3.35
N VAL A 84 3.67 -13.52 2.57
CA VAL A 84 3.74 -13.53 1.10
C VAL A 84 4.87 -12.60 0.63
N PRO A 85 5.78 -13.07 -0.25
CA PRO A 85 6.77 -12.20 -0.89
C PRO A 85 6.09 -11.10 -1.73
N LEU A 86 6.48 -9.86 -1.52
CA LEU A 86 5.99 -8.67 -2.20
C LEU A 86 7.14 -7.95 -2.89
N LEU A 87 7.00 -7.68 -4.18
CA LEU A 87 7.82 -6.74 -4.93
C LEU A 87 6.93 -5.71 -5.59
N ASP A 88 7.23 -4.45 -5.36
CA ASP A 88 6.72 -3.32 -6.12
C ASP A 88 7.80 -2.88 -7.11
N PRO A 89 7.64 -3.14 -8.42
CA PRO A 89 8.56 -2.69 -9.45
C PRO A 89 8.48 -1.17 -9.69
N GLY A 90 7.46 -0.48 -9.17
CA GLY A 90 7.14 0.92 -9.42
C GLY A 90 6.36 1.20 -10.70
#